data_AF-A0A840VPD2-F1
#
_entry.id   AF-A0A840VPD2-F1
#
_cell.length_a   1.000
_cell.length_b   1.000
_cell.length_c   1.000
_cell.angle_alpha   90.00
_cell.angle_beta   90.00
_cell.angle_gamma   90.00
#
_symmetry.space_group_name_H-M   'P 1'
#
loop_
_entity.id
_entity.type
_entity.pdbx_description
1 polymer ?
#
loop_
_entity_poly.entity_id
_entity_poly.type
_entity_poly.pdbx_seq_one_letter_code
_entity_poly.pdbx_strand_id
1 'polypeptide(L)'
;MAAALSAAVAIVAATFALQNAKGAVRSAEIANRGLQRQNVANLFDGFNLANQATLDHPELLYEVHGLDRSVGLDEARSIAYLSVLLDAFQAFYDDLYDGDFARMATDMKARSTFLNRVLAVPANDSRWRVAQRIYYGDFDKSFIDAVNDIMAFEQGRSAPAQDQDAANHAPVPRPSEEDAR
;
A
#
# COMPACT_ATOMS: atom_id res chain seq x y z
N MET A 1 -57.14 6.08 25.83
CA MET A 1 -56.11 6.93 25.21
C MET A 1 -54.72 6.84 25.86
N ALA A 2 -54.59 6.61 27.18
CA ALA A 2 -53.27 6.55 27.84
C ALA A 2 -52.35 5.37 27.40
N ALA A 3 -52.91 4.20 27.08
CA ALA A 3 -52.12 3.02 26.70
C ALA A 3 -51.38 3.17 25.35
N ALA A 4 -51.96 3.90 24.39
CA ALA A 4 -51.36 4.11 23.07
C ALA A 4 -50.16 5.08 23.13
N LEU A 5 -50.22 6.08 24.02
CA LEU A 5 -49.12 7.01 24.28
C LEU A 5 -47.93 6.31 24.97
N SER A 6 -48.17 5.43 25.94
CA SER A 6 -47.09 4.64 26.56
C SER A 6 -46.42 3.67 25.58
N ALA A 7 -47.16 3.08 24.65
CA ALA A 7 -46.60 2.20 23.62
C ALA A 7 -45.69 2.97 22.65
N ALA A 8 -46.09 4.17 22.23
CA ALA A 8 -45.27 5.02 21.36
C ALA A 8 -43.97 5.47 22.04
N VAL A 9 -44.03 5.85 23.32
CA VAL A 9 -42.84 6.22 24.11
C VAL A 9 -41.90 5.02 24.30
N ALA A 10 -42.43 3.82 24.53
CA ALA A 10 -41.64 2.60 24.65
C ALA A 10 -40.91 2.23 23.34
N ILE A 11 -41.55 2.42 22.18
CA ILE A 11 -40.93 2.18 20.87
C ILE A 11 -39.79 3.17 20.61
N VAL A 12 -39.99 4.46 20.90
CA VAL A 12 -38.95 5.49 20.74
C VAL A 12 -37.79 5.25 21.71
N ALA A 13 -38.07 4.86 22.96
CA ALA A 13 -37.03 4.50 23.91
C ALA A 13 -36.24 3.27 23.47
N ALA A 14 -36.91 2.25 22.91
CA ALA A 14 -36.28 1.05 22.40
C ALA A 14 -35.38 1.33 21.18
N THR A 15 -35.80 2.19 20.26
CA THR A 15 -34.97 2.59 19.10
C THR A 15 -33.76 3.41 19.51
N PHE A 16 -33.92 4.34 20.45
CA PHE A 16 -32.78 5.08 21.03
C PHE A 16 -31.80 4.15 21.77
N ALA A 17 -32.31 3.19 22.55
CA ALA A 17 -31.47 2.19 23.22
C ALA A 17 -30.70 1.32 22.22
N LEU A 18 -31.33 0.91 21.11
CA LEU A 18 -30.68 0.15 20.04
C LEU A 18 -29.61 0.96 19.30
N GLN A 19 -29.86 2.24 19.03
CA GLN A 19 -28.87 3.13 18.41
C GLN A 19 -27.68 3.38 19.33
N ASN A 20 -27.94 3.62 20.61
CA ASN A 20 -26.89 3.79 21.62
C ASN A 20 -26.08 2.51 21.85
N ALA A 21 -26.72 1.33 21.82
CA ALA A 21 -26.04 0.05 21.91
C ALA A 21 -25.12 -0.20 20.70
N LYS A 22 -25.56 0.14 19.48
CA LYS A 22 -24.70 0.07 18.28
C LYS A 22 -23.53 1.04 18.34
N GLY A 23 -23.76 2.26 18.83
CA GLY A 23 -22.71 3.26 19.05
C GLY A 23 -21.69 2.80 20.11
N ALA A 24 -22.15 2.17 21.19
CA ALA A 24 -21.30 1.64 22.24
C ALA A 24 -20.47 0.44 21.76
N VAL A 25 -21.04 -0.48 20.98
CA VAL A 25 -20.29 -1.60 20.37
C VAL A 25 -19.23 -1.07 19.40
N ARG A 26 -19.58 -0.12 18.51
CA ARG A 26 -18.61 0.48 17.59
C ARG A 26 -17.50 1.24 18.33
N SER A 27 -17.84 1.93 19.42
CA SER A 27 -16.87 2.61 20.26
C SER A 27 -15.98 1.63 21.03
N ALA A 28 -16.53 0.51 21.50
CA ALA A 28 -15.77 -0.56 22.13
C ALA A 28 -14.85 -1.28 21.14
N GLU A 29 -15.28 -1.48 19.89
CA GLU A 29 -14.42 -2.01 18.82
C GLU A 29 -13.29 -1.04 18.48
N ILE A 30 -13.57 0.27 18.38
CA ILE A 30 -12.54 1.30 18.14
C ILE A 30 -11.59 1.39 19.33
N ALA A 31 -12.09 1.35 20.56
CA ALA A 31 -11.27 1.37 21.77
C ALA A 31 -10.43 0.09 21.92
N ASN A 32 -10.97 -1.08 21.57
CA ASN A 32 -10.24 -2.34 21.59
C ASN A 32 -9.17 -2.38 20.48
N ARG A 33 -9.49 -1.87 19.27
CA ARG A 33 -8.48 -1.62 18.22
C ARG A 33 -7.42 -0.63 18.69
N GLY A 34 -7.81 0.44 19.39
CA GLY A 34 -6.89 1.43 19.96
C GLY A 34 -5.97 0.85 21.04
N LEU A 35 -6.48 -0.01 21.92
CA LEU A 35 -5.71 -0.71 22.96
C LEU A 35 -4.76 -1.75 22.36
N GLN A 36 -5.18 -2.49 21.33
CA GLN A 36 -4.28 -3.34 20.56
C GLN A 36 -3.20 -2.50 19.86
N ARG A 37 -3.57 -1.38 19.22
CA ARG A 37 -2.64 -0.44 18.59
C ARG A 37 -1.61 0.15 19.57
N GLN A 38 -1.95 0.37 20.85
CA GLN A 38 -0.98 0.86 21.86
C GLN A 38 0.14 -0.14 22.19
N ASN A 39 -0.15 -1.45 22.25
CA ASN A 39 0.89 -2.45 22.44
C ASN A 39 1.74 -2.65 21.18
N VAL A 40 1.16 -2.48 19.99
CA VAL A 40 1.91 -2.48 18.73
C VAL A 40 2.69 -1.17 18.52
N ALA A 41 2.24 -0.04 19.09
CA ALA A 41 2.94 1.24 18.99
C ALA A 41 4.37 1.17 19.55
N ASN A 42 4.57 0.47 20.68
CA ASN A 42 5.92 0.26 21.24
C ASN A 42 6.80 -0.62 20.33
N LEU A 43 6.21 -1.54 19.55
CA LEU A 43 6.93 -2.33 18.55
C LEU A 43 7.28 -1.48 17.32
N PHE A 44 6.36 -0.62 16.88
CA PHE A 44 6.61 0.35 15.80
C PHE A 44 7.66 1.39 16.17
N ASP A 45 7.71 1.83 17.43
CA ASP A 45 8.78 2.73 17.92
C ASP A 45 10.15 2.04 17.88
N GLY A 46 10.22 0.77 18.27
CA GLY A 46 11.43 -0.04 18.12
C GLY A 46 11.84 -0.24 16.66
N PHE A 47 10.88 -0.44 15.76
CA PHE A 47 11.13 -0.56 14.32
C PHE A 47 11.58 0.77 13.70
N ASN A 48 10.99 1.88 14.10
CA ASN A 48 11.39 3.22 13.66
C ASN A 48 12.82 3.55 14.13
N LEU A 49 13.17 3.19 15.36
CA LEU A 49 14.54 3.35 15.87
C LEU A 49 15.53 2.47 15.10
N ALA A 50 15.17 1.22 14.83
CA ALA A 50 15.98 0.30 14.03
C ALA A 50 16.17 0.83 12.60
N ASN A 51 15.11 1.34 11.95
CA ASN A 51 15.18 1.98 10.65
C ASN A 51 16.08 3.23 10.66
N GLN A 52 15.99 4.07 11.69
CA GLN A 52 16.89 5.22 11.83
C GLN A 52 18.35 4.79 11.96
N ALA A 53 18.64 3.74 12.72
CA ALA A 53 19.99 3.20 12.85
C ALA A 53 20.57 2.73 11.50
N THR A 54 19.73 2.29 10.56
CA THR A 54 20.20 1.91 9.21
C THR A 54 20.64 3.09 8.33
N LEU A 55 20.33 4.34 8.72
CA LEU A 55 20.86 5.53 8.05
C LEU A 55 22.34 5.73 8.37
N ASP A 56 22.71 5.51 9.63
CA ASP A 56 24.09 5.64 10.12
C ASP A 56 24.91 4.37 9.86
N HIS A 57 24.24 3.21 9.86
CA HIS A 57 24.82 1.88 9.65
C HIS A 57 24.06 1.10 8.57
N PRO A 58 24.29 1.38 7.27
CA PRO A 58 23.56 0.75 6.17
C PRO A 58 23.63 -0.77 6.14
N GLU A 59 24.69 -1.37 6.68
CA GLU A 59 24.84 -2.81 6.84
C GLU A 59 23.77 -3.43 7.73
N LEU A 60 23.18 -2.68 8.66
CA LEU A 60 22.10 -3.18 9.52
C LEU A 60 20.77 -3.35 8.78
N LEU A 61 20.67 -2.87 7.54
CA LEU A 61 19.48 -3.10 6.72
C LEU A 61 19.16 -4.60 6.64
N TYR A 62 20.15 -5.47 6.51
CA TYR A 62 19.91 -6.91 6.38
C TYR A 62 19.27 -7.52 7.63
N GLU A 63 19.75 -7.15 8.81
CA GLU A 63 19.24 -7.66 10.07
C GLU A 63 17.88 -7.05 10.42
N VAL A 64 17.73 -5.74 10.25
CA VAL A 64 16.49 -5.02 10.59
C VAL A 64 15.34 -5.43 9.68
N HIS A 65 15.64 -5.62 8.38
CA HIS A 65 14.65 -5.94 7.35
C HIS A 65 14.60 -7.42 6.97
N GLY A 66 15.37 -8.28 7.64
CA GLY A 66 15.42 -9.72 7.34
C GLY A 66 15.85 -10.04 5.90
N LEU A 67 16.67 -9.18 5.28
CA LEU A 67 17.10 -9.32 3.89
C LEU A 67 18.33 -10.23 3.76
N ASP A 68 18.40 -10.96 2.65
CA ASP A 68 19.54 -11.81 2.33
C ASP A 68 20.75 -10.96 1.92
N ARG A 69 21.93 -11.25 2.49
CA ARG A 69 23.20 -10.54 2.22
C ARG A 69 23.74 -10.74 0.80
N SER A 70 23.21 -11.68 0.05
CA SER A 70 23.48 -11.83 -1.40
C SER A 70 22.87 -10.71 -2.23
N VAL A 71 21.90 -9.97 -1.70
CA VAL A 71 21.33 -8.78 -2.35
C VAL A 71 22.26 -7.60 -2.12
N GLY A 72 22.63 -6.91 -3.20
CA GLY A 72 23.46 -5.70 -3.11
C GLY A 72 22.80 -4.61 -2.26
N LEU A 73 23.61 -3.81 -1.56
CA LEU A 73 23.14 -2.83 -0.57
C LEU A 73 22.10 -1.85 -1.13
N ASP A 74 22.28 -1.38 -2.37
CA ASP A 74 21.34 -0.45 -3.01
C ASP A 74 19.98 -1.09 -3.28
N GLU A 75 19.96 -2.38 -3.63
CA GLU A 75 18.73 -3.13 -3.84
C GLU A 75 18.06 -3.46 -2.51
N ALA A 76 18.84 -3.81 -1.47
CA ALA A 76 18.35 -4.00 -0.12
C ALA A 76 17.66 -2.73 0.41
N ARG A 77 18.28 -1.55 0.20
CA ARG A 77 17.67 -0.25 0.53
C ARG A 77 16.37 -0.01 -0.24
N SER A 78 16.33 -0.37 -1.52
CA SER A 78 15.13 -0.20 -2.35
C SER A 78 13.97 -1.08 -1.88
N ILE A 79 14.25 -2.32 -1.46
CA ILE A 79 13.25 -3.24 -0.88
C ILE A 79 12.74 -2.70 0.46
N ALA A 80 13.64 -2.29 1.34
CA ALA A 80 13.30 -1.72 2.65
C ALA A 80 12.44 -0.44 2.51
N TYR A 81 12.80 0.45 1.60
CA TYR A 81 12.03 1.66 1.33
C TYR A 81 10.61 1.33 0.82
N LEU A 82 10.50 0.39 -0.12
CA LEU A 82 9.20 -0.03 -0.64
C LEU A 82 8.33 -0.65 0.46
N SER A 83 8.89 -1.48 1.34
CA SER A 83 8.13 -2.10 2.43
C SER A 83 7.63 -1.09 3.45
N VAL A 84 8.49 -0.16 3.90
CA VAL A 84 8.09 0.91 4.83
C VAL A 84 7.01 1.80 4.20
N LEU A 85 7.14 2.11 2.91
CA LEU A 85 6.14 2.90 2.20
C LEU A 85 4.79 2.20 2.15
N LEU A 86 4.77 0.90 1.83
CA LEU A 86 3.54 0.11 1.74
C LEU A 86 2.87 -0.10 3.10
N ASP A 87 3.65 -0.26 4.17
CA ASP A 87 3.13 -0.33 5.54
C ASP A 87 2.44 0.98 5.95
N ALA A 88 3.09 2.13 5.69
CA ALA A 88 2.49 3.44 5.92
C ALA A 88 1.19 3.64 5.11
N PHE A 89 1.16 3.16 3.86
CA PHE A 89 -0.03 3.20 3.04
C PHE A 89 -1.13 2.27 3.51
N GLN A 90 -0.81 1.06 3.97
CA GLN A 90 -1.78 0.15 4.54
C GLN A 90 -2.47 0.80 5.74
N ALA A 91 -1.70 1.37 6.68
CA ALA A 91 -2.27 2.06 7.84
C ALA A 91 -3.16 3.26 7.44
N PHE A 92 -2.68 4.11 6.52
CA PHE A 92 -3.44 5.27 6.05
C PHE A 92 -4.73 4.87 5.33
N TYR A 93 -4.67 3.88 4.45
CA TYR A 93 -5.83 3.46 3.66
C TYR A 93 -6.77 2.51 4.39
N ASP A 94 -6.30 1.76 5.40
CA ASP A 94 -7.18 1.00 6.30
C ASP A 94 -8.17 1.95 6.97
N ASP A 95 -7.68 3.08 7.52
CA ASP A 95 -8.52 4.09 8.15
C ASP A 95 -9.40 4.84 7.11
N LEU A 96 -8.90 5.13 5.90
CA LEU A 96 -9.67 5.85 4.87
C LEU A 96 -10.75 4.98 4.19
N TYR A 97 -10.49 3.67 4.07
CA TYR A 97 -11.36 2.73 3.36
C TYR A 97 -12.08 1.74 4.27
N ASP A 98 -11.98 1.89 5.59
CA ASP A 98 -12.52 0.95 6.58
C ASP A 98 -12.05 -0.51 6.32
N GLY A 99 -10.81 -0.68 5.87
CA GLY A 99 -10.23 -1.98 5.48
C GLY A 99 -10.68 -2.53 4.13
N ASP A 100 -11.50 -1.81 3.35
CA ASP A 100 -11.92 -2.20 2.00
C ASP A 100 -10.86 -1.85 0.94
N PHE A 101 -9.80 -2.66 0.90
CA PHE A 101 -8.68 -2.47 -0.03
C PHE A 101 -9.04 -2.74 -1.50
N ALA A 102 -10.11 -3.48 -1.79
CA ALA A 102 -10.59 -3.69 -3.16
C ALA A 102 -11.20 -2.40 -3.73
N ARG A 103 -11.98 -1.68 -2.92
CA ARG A 103 -12.47 -0.35 -3.27
C ARG A 103 -11.32 0.64 -3.43
N MET A 104 -10.34 0.60 -2.52
CA MET A 104 -9.11 1.41 -2.63
C MET A 104 -8.40 1.18 -3.98
N ALA A 105 -8.15 -0.07 -4.38
CA ALA A 105 -7.50 -0.38 -5.65
C ALA A 105 -8.27 0.18 -6.85
N THR A 106 -9.60 0.02 -6.85
CA THR A 106 -10.46 0.56 -7.91
C THR A 106 -10.33 2.08 -8.04
N ASP A 107 -10.40 2.81 -6.91
CA ASP A 107 -10.27 4.27 -6.89
C ASP A 107 -8.88 4.74 -7.33
N MET A 108 -7.83 4.05 -6.88
CA MET A 108 -6.45 4.41 -7.20
C MET A 108 -6.13 4.22 -8.67
N LYS A 109 -6.62 3.15 -9.30
CA LYS A 109 -6.49 2.93 -10.76
C LYS A 109 -7.16 4.04 -11.57
N ALA A 110 -8.26 4.61 -11.07
CA ALA A 110 -8.94 5.73 -11.74
C ALA A 110 -8.21 7.06 -11.58
N ARG A 111 -7.58 7.32 -10.44
CA ARG A 111 -7.02 8.64 -10.08
C ARG A 111 -5.51 8.78 -10.30
N SER A 112 -4.77 7.67 -10.40
CA SER A 112 -3.31 7.63 -10.52
C SER A 112 -2.59 8.48 -9.45
N THR A 113 -2.45 7.91 -8.26
CA THR A 113 -1.84 8.55 -7.08
C THR A 113 -0.30 8.46 -7.08
N PHE A 114 0.34 8.99 -6.03
CA PHE A 114 1.78 8.80 -5.82
C PHE A 114 2.15 7.31 -5.73
N LEU A 115 1.37 6.49 -5.00
CA LEU A 115 1.64 5.06 -4.88
C LEU A 115 1.59 4.38 -6.26
N ASN A 116 0.65 4.76 -7.13
CA ASN A 116 0.59 4.24 -8.51
C ASN A 116 1.90 4.46 -9.26
N ARG A 117 2.50 5.65 -9.15
CA ARG A 117 3.79 5.95 -9.81
C ARG A 117 4.93 5.10 -9.26
N VAL A 118 4.94 4.83 -7.96
CA VAL A 118 5.93 3.94 -7.35
C VAL A 118 5.72 2.50 -7.86
N LEU A 119 4.48 2.00 -7.85
CA LEU A 119 4.18 0.63 -8.28
C LEU A 119 4.35 0.42 -9.80
N ALA A 120 4.26 1.49 -10.60
CA ALA A 120 4.51 1.44 -12.04
C ALA A 120 5.96 1.09 -12.42
N VAL A 121 6.92 1.24 -11.50
CA VAL A 121 8.33 0.90 -11.75
C VAL A 121 8.47 -0.63 -11.87
N PRO A 122 8.94 -1.19 -13.01
CA PRO A 122 8.96 -2.64 -13.20
C PRO A 122 9.79 -3.41 -12.17
N ALA A 123 10.91 -2.84 -11.73
CA ALA A 123 11.74 -3.43 -10.69
C ALA A 123 11.02 -3.56 -9.33
N ASN A 124 9.95 -2.82 -9.10
CA ASN A 124 9.20 -2.91 -7.85
C ASN A 124 8.32 -4.16 -7.77
N ASP A 125 8.05 -4.88 -8.86
CA ASP A 125 7.38 -6.19 -8.77
C ASP A 125 8.23 -7.21 -8.03
N SER A 126 9.50 -7.41 -8.43
CA SER A 126 10.39 -8.34 -7.75
C SER A 126 10.65 -7.94 -6.30
N ARG A 127 10.83 -6.64 -6.04
CA ARG A 127 11.00 -6.10 -4.68
C ARG A 127 9.76 -6.33 -3.81
N TRP A 128 8.58 -6.14 -4.38
CA TRP A 128 7.32 -6.41 -3.69
C TRP A 128 7.19 -7.89 -3.34
N ARG A 129 7.57 -8.83 -4.22
CA ARG A 129 7.57 -10.27 -3.88
C ARG A 129 8.48 -10.61 -2.72
N VAL A 130 9.64 -9.95 -2.61
CA VAL A 130 10.55 -10.13 -1.47
C VAL A 130 9.90 -9.56 -0.20
N ALA A 131 9.39 -8.32 -0.25
CA ALA A 131 8.72 -7.69 0.88
C ALA A 131 7.50 -8.49 1.36
N GLN A 132 6.66 -8.98 0.43
CA GLN A 132 5.50 -9.82 0.73
C GLN A 132 5.90 -11.05 1.54
N ARG A 133 6.97 -11.75 1.13
CA ARG A 133 7.45 -12.97 1.80
C ARG A 133 7.97 -12.69 3.21
N ILE A 134 8.66 -11.57 3.40
CA ILE A 134 9.32 -11.25 4.68
C ILE A 134 8.33 -10.66 5.68
N TYR A 135 7.49 -9.71 5.25
CA TYR A 135 6.71 -8.87 6.17
C TYR A 135 5.22 -9.23 6.25
N TYR A 136 4.63 -9.70 5.14
CA TYR A 136 3.18 -9.82 5.04
C TYR A 136 2.68 -11.26 5.13
N GLY A 137 3.47 -12.22 4.65
CA GLY A 137 3.07 -13.63 4.60
C GLY A 137 1.68 -13.78 3.95
N ASP A 138 0.76 -14.41 4.67
CA ASP A 138 -0.65 -14.60 4.27
C ASP A 138 -1.66 -13.78 5.10
N PHE A 139 -1.20 -12.97 6.07
CA PHE A 139 -2.08 -12.36 7.09
C PHE A 139 -3.00 -11.26 6.54
N ASP A 140 -2.54 -10.49 5.54
CA ASP A 140 -3.26 -9.34 4.96
C ASP A 140 -3.61 -9.54 3.49
N LYS A 141 -4.26 -10.67 3.17
CA LYS A 141 -4.58 -11.06 1.80
C LYS A 141 -5.31 -9.96 1.00
N SER A 142 -6.26 -9.24 1.60
CA SER A 142 -7.02 -8.19 0.91
C SER A 142 -6.14 -7.02 0.48
N PHE A 143 -5.20 -6.59 1.32
CA PHE A 143 -4.23 -5.55 0.98
C PHE A 143 -3.24 -6.03 -0.07
N ILE A 144 -2.71 -7.24 0.10
CA ILE A 144 -1.79 -7.87 -0.86
C ILE A 144 -2.42 -7.95 -2.25
N ASP A 145 -3.66 -8.43 -2.34
CA ASP A 145 -4.40 -8.55 -3.59
C ASP A 145 -4.64 -7.18 -4.24
N ALA A 146 -4.94 -6.15 -3.43
CA ALA A 146 -5.09 -4.78 -3.92
C ALA A 146 -3.78 -4.20 -4.47
N VAL A 147 -2.64 -4.38 -3.78
CA VAL A 147 -1.32 -3.94 -4.26
C VAL A 147 -0.95 -4.66 -5.56
N ASN A 148 -1.17 -5.99 -5.62
CA ASN A 148 -0.93 -6.78 -6.82
C ASN A 148 -1.78 -6.30 -8.01
N ASP A 149 -3.06 -6.00 -7.79
CA ASP A 149 -3.98 -5.50 -8.82
C ASP A 149 -3.56 -4.11 -9.34
N ILE A 150 -3.23 -3.16 -8.43
CA ILE A 150 -2.74 -1.84 -8.83
C ILE A 150 -1.43 -1.96 -9.61
N MET A 151 -0.49 -2.77 -9.13
CA MET A 151 0.81 -2.94 -9.76
C MET A 151 0.68 -3.55 -11.17
N ALA A 152 -0.11 -4.61 -11.32
CA ALA A 152 -0.38 -5.22 -12.62
C ALA A 152 -1.03 -4.22 -13.60
N PHE A 153 -1.97 -3.41 -13.11
CA PHE A 153 -2.60 -2.36 -13.91
C PHE A 153 -1.60 -1.29 -14.37
N GLU A 154 -0.81 -0.72 -13.46
CA GLU A 154 0.13 0.36 -13.78
C GLU A 154 1.27 -0.09 -14.67
N GLN A 155 1.80 -1.30 -14.46
CA GLN A 155 2.85 -1.86 -15.31
C GLN A 155 2.32 -2.27 -16.68
N GLY A 156 1.10 -2.82 -16.76
CA GLY A 156 0.43 -3.10 -18.03
C GLY A 156 0.10 -1.84 -18.84
N ARG A 157 -0.20 -0.73 -18.16
CA ARG A 157 -0.38 0.59 -18.77
C ARG A 157 0.94 1.22 -19.25
N SER A 158 2.04 0.93 -18.55
CA SER A 158 3.36 1.50 -18.82
C SER A 158 4.18 0.70 -19.84
N ALA A 159 3.77 -0.53 -20.17
CA ALA A 159 4.30 -1.30 -21.28
C ALA A 159 4.01 -0.55 -22.61
N PRO A 160 5.01 -0.01 -23.33
CA PRO A 160 4.77 0.73 -24.56
C PRO A 160 4.28 -0.27 -25.63
N ALA A 161 3.40 0.04 -26.59
CA ALA A 161 3.61 1.01 -27.69
C ALA A 161 5.03 1.00 -28.31
N GLN A 162 5.86 0.01 -27.97
CA GLN A 162 7.28 -0.10 -28.36
C GLN A 162 7.46 -0.57 -29.81
N ASP A 163 6.37 -0.94 -30.49
CA ASP A 163 6.36 -1.31 -31.91
C ASP A 163 6.13 -0.13 -32.87
N GLN A 164 5.79 1.08 -32.39
CA GLN A 164 5.48 2.21 -33.30
C GLN A 164 6.63 3.23 -33.44
N ASP A 165 7.50 3.41 -32.45
CA ASP A 165 8.66 4.32 -32.57
C ASP A 165 9.88 3.68 -33.26
N ALA A 166 9.98 2.34 -33.26
CA ALA A 166 11.03 1.64 -34.01
C ALA A 166 10.83 1.75 -35.54
N ALA A 167 9.61 1.98 -36.01
CA ALA A 167 9.29 2.15 -37.42
C ALA A 167 9.57 3.58 -37.95
N ASN A 168 9.63 4.59 -37.06
CA ASN A 168 9.85 6.00 -37.43
C ASN A 168 11.31 6.46 -37.35
N HIS A 169 12.22 5.61 -36.86
CA HIS A 169 13.66 5.86 -36.89
C HIS A 169 14.39 4.96 -37.90
N ALA A 170 13.92 4.98 -39.14
CA ALA A 170 14.76 4.54 -40.25
C ALA A 170 16.02 5.42 -40.29
N PRO A 171 17.24 4.85 -40.36
CA PRO A 171 18.46 5.65 -40.44
C PRO A 171 18.42 6.48 -41.73
N VAL A 172 18.50 7.80 -41.58
CA VAL A 172 18.69 8.72 -42.70
C VAL A 172 20.00 8.32 -43.41
N PRO A 173 19.98 7.92 -44.69
CA PRO A 173 21.19 7.60 -45.41
C PRO A 173 22.08 8.85 -45.46
N ARG A 174 23.31 8.73 -44.97
CA ARG A 174 24.28 9.82 -45.07
C ARG A 174 24.57 10.09 -46.55
N PRO A 175 24.67 11.37 -46.97
CA PRO A 175 25.11 11.69 -48.31
C PRO A 175 26.53 11.11 -48.52
N SER A 176 26.71 10.39 -49.62
CA SER A 176 28.01 9.89 -50.06
C SER A 176 28.97 11.06 -50.28
N GLU A 177 30.20 10.93 -49.78
CA GLU A 177 31.31 11.90 -49.90
C GLU A 177 31.85 12.04 -51.34
N GLU A 178 31.00 11.95 -52.36
CA GLU A 178 31.41 12.01 -53.77
C GLU A 178 31.25 13.42 -54.40
N ASP A 179 30.60 14.36 -53.69
CA ASP A 179 30.32 15.71 -54.21
C ASP A 179 31.26 16.82 -53.69
N ALA A 180 32.38 16.48 -53.04
CA ALA A 180 33.38 17.45 -52.61
C ALA A 180 34.69 17.28 -53.41
N ARG A 181 34.65 17.59 -54.71
CA ARG A 181 35.84 17.88 -55.53
C ARG A 181 35.78 19.30 -56.07
#